data_AF-A0AAW1HV90-F1
#
_entry.id   AF-A0AAW1HV90-F1
#
_cell.length_a   1.000
_cell.length_b   1.000
_cell.length_c   1.000
_cell.angle_alpha   90.00
_cell.angle_beta   90.00
_cell.angle_gamma   90.00
#
_symmetry.space_group_name_H-M   'P 1'
#
loop_
_entity.id
_entity.type
_entity.pdbx_description
1 polymer ?
#
loop_
_entity_poly.entity_id
_entity_poly.type
_entity_poly.pdbx_seq_one_letter_code
_entity_poly.pdbx_strand_id
1 'polypeptide(L)'
;MKKRQKEHEAILAAMKNAMTNHNIQVEDDIRVASAIYKQEFKKSKTEIKICLQNIREIIKGPAKLATENFNKAVDDVSLIYRVNKFHLTTLLQKLRELERSRISKFKELLRTAYSKLNKISYKLPFEIQQFFEQEIQAINETTLCNIRGYNELKLHLRLQLKNEIRLCFEEIQYLKEKWYYYVKYTLFTNLNRDKLFSKDWNREALRTSVPVSDACSPYTDWAADGATIDVNKMFQWVSKIEHVMKHVDTCAQKIVGSFKDAIIKVVAGYFEDMRKTVQSILDEGIIEKWEVKAIQAEYCGQAVVDVTEKYTEQLARLQDLWTESKRELELCLDDALLFLKHFSDIWSIHFYRVNQIKDLISQDLKRVMTEGFLLVCEDETKINIKIDSLRQECNEQNLDQELDNVSKCLDDLKQV
;
A
#
# COMPACT_ATOMS: atom_id res chain seq x y z
N MET A 1 1.43 89.64 64.87
CA MET A 1 1.32 89.11 63.49
C MET A 1 2.36 88.03 63.16
N LYS A 2 3.67 88.27 63.32
CA LYS A 2 4.73 87.29 62.95
C LYS A 2 4.59 85.89 63.58
N LYS A 3 4.06 85.76 64.80
CA LYS A 3 3.81 84.46 65.46
C LYS A 3 2.69 83.64 64.79
N ARG A 4 1.54 84.27 64.53
CA ARG A 4 0.39 83.62 63.86
C ARG A 4 0.70 83.22 62.41
N GLN A 5 1.51 84.02 61.71
CA GLN A 5 2.01 83.69 60.37
C GLN A 5 2.87 82.42 60.39
N LYS A 6 3.86 82.35 61.29
CA LYS A 6 4.72 81.16 61.45
C LYS A 6 3.91 79.90 61.79
N GLU A 7 2.93 80.03 62.66
CA GLU A 7 2.03 78.92 63.02
C GLU A 7 1.16 78.46 61.82
N HIS A 8 0.67 79.41 61.01
CA HIS A 8 -0.08 79.12 59.78
C HIS A 8 0.78 78.38 58.75
N GLU A 9 1.98 78.87 58.47
CA GLU A 9 2.94 78.23 57.56
C GLU A 9 3.36 76.84 58.07
N ALA A 10 3.57 76.68 59.37
CA ALA A 10 3.91 75.40 59.97
C ALA A 10 2.81 74.34 59.80
N ILE A 11 1.53 74.71 59.92
CA ILE A 11 0.42 73.77 59.69
C ILE A 11 0.33 73.35 58.22
N LEU A 12 0.49 74.30 57.29
CA LEU A 12 0.50 74.00 55.86
C LEU A 12 1.66 73.08 55.49
N ALA A 13 2.86 73.36 56.02
CA ALA A 13 4.04 72.50 55.82
C ALA A 13 3.82 71.10 56.42
N ALA A 14 3.25 71.00 57.63
CA ALA A 14 2.93 69.72 58.25
C ALA A 14 1.90 68.91 57.44
N MET A 15 0.86 69.57 56.92
CA MET A 15 -0.14 68.94 56.05
C MET A 15 0.50 68.40 54.77
N LYS A 16 1.29 69.24 54.08
CA LYS A 16 1.97 68.86 52.83
C LYS A 16 2.95 67.71 53.05
N ASN A 17 3.75 67.76 54.11
CA ASN A 17 4.66 66.67 54.47
C ASN A 17 3.92 65.36 54.76
N ALA A 18 2.81 65.41 55.49
CA ALA A 18 2.00 64.23 55.77
C ALA A 18 1.37 63.63 54.49
N MET A 19 0.90 64.49 53.58
CA MET A 19 0.37 64.06 52.27
C MET A 19 1.47 63.43 51.41
N THR A 20 2.65 64.05 51.34
CA THR A 20 3.80 63.52 50.60
C THR A 20 4.21 62.15 51.15
N ASN A 21 4.33 62.01 52.47
CA ASN A 21 4.69 60.73 53.10
C ASN A 21 3.66 59.64 52.79
N HIS A 22 2.36 59.98 52.83
CA HIS A 22 1.32 59.01 52.50
C HIS A 22 1.31 58.66 51.00
N ASN A 23 1.59 59.62 50.11
CA ASN A 23 1.76 59.34 48.69
C ASN A 23 2.90 58.36 48.44
N ILE A 24 4.07 58.59 49.06
CA ILE A 24 5.23 57.69 48.97
C ILE A 24 4.84 56.27 49.40
N GLN A 25 4.12 56.13 50.52
CA GLN A 25 3.65 54.83 50.99
C GLN A 25 2.72 54.14 49.97
N VAL A 26 1.73 54.87 49.44
CA VAL A 26 0.77 54.29 48.48
C VAL A 26 1.47 53.91 47.16
N GLU A 27 2.42 54.72 46.69
CA GLU A 27 3.24 54.39 45.51
C GLU A 27 4.09 53.14 45.75
N ASP A 28 4.63 52.96 46.96
CA ASP A 28 5.36 51.74 47.31
C ASP A 28 4.44 50.51 47.33
N ASP A 29 3.24 50.63 47.90
CA ASP A 29 2.24 49.56 47.90
C ASP A 29 1.81 49.19 46.46
N ILE A 30 1.63 50.18 45.59
CA ILE A 30 1.34 49.98 44.15
C ILE A 30 2.49 49.22 43.50
N ARG A 31 3.74 49.62 43.78
CA ARG A 31 4.95 48.98 43.24
C ARG A 31 5.06 47.53 43.67
N VAL A 32 4.85 47.24 44.95
CA VAL A 32 4.89 45.88 45.51
C VAL A 32 3.79 45.01 44.90
N ALA A 33 2.55 45.49 44.87
CA ALA A 33 1.44 44.76 44.25
C ALA A 33 1.72 44.47 42.77
N SER A 34 2.21 45.46 42.03
CA SER A 34 2.55 45.31 40.61
C SER A 34 3.68 44.30 40.39
N ALA A 35 4.68 44.26 41.26
CA ALA A 35 5.78 43.31 41.18
C ALA A 35 5.32 41.85 41.38
N ILE A 36 4.44 41.61 42.36
CA ILE A 36 3.85 40.29 42.63
C ILE A 36 3.12 39.78 41.40
N TYR A 37 2.17 40.56 40.87
CA TYR A 37 1.38 40.11 39.71
C TYR A 37 2.22 39.99 38.43
N LYS A 38 3.26 40.83 38.25
CA LYS A 38 4.23 40.68 37.16
C LYS A 38 4.97 39.34 37.24
N GLN A 39 5.30 38.86 38.43
CA GLN A 39 5.92 37.55 38.62
C GLN A 39 4.94 36.41 38.31
N GLU A 40 3.69 36.52 38.75
CA GLU A 40 2.65 35.53 38.43
C GLU A 40 2.42 35.42 36.91
N PHE A 41 2.29 36.54 36.20
CA PHE A 41 2.16 36.52 34.73
C PHE A 41 3.38 35.90 34.04
N LYS A 42 4.59 36.14 34.55
CA LYS A 42 5.81 35.48 34.03
C LYS A 42 5.77 33.97 34.26
N LYS A 43 5.30 33.52 35.42
CA LYS A 43 5.18 32.09 35.74
C LYS A 43 4.21 31.40 34.79
N SER A 44 3.01 31.97 34.61
CA SER A 44 2.03 31.47 33.65
C SER A 44 2.54 31.44 32.21
N LYS A 45 3.33 32.45 31.80
CA LYS A 45 3.96 32.44 30.47
C LYS A 45 4.96 31.30 30.30
N THR A 46 5.69 30.94 31.35
CA THR A 46 6.60 29.80 31.35
C THR A 46 5.83 28.47 31.32
N GLU A 47 4.75 28.35 32.10
CA GLU A 47 3.88 27.17 32.10
C GLU A 47 3.26 26.90 30.71
N ILE A 48 2.76 27.94 30.04
CA ILE A 48 2.27 27.84 28.66
C ILE A 48 3.38 27.34 27.72
N LYS A 49 4.60 27.89 27.83
CA LYS A 49 5.73 27.45 26.99
C LYS A 49 6.07 25.98 27.22
N ILE A 50 6.05 25.51 28.47
CA ILE A 50 6.30 24.10 28.80
C ILE A 50 5.21 23.22 28.19
N CYS A 51 3.94 23.60 28.32
CA CYS A 51 2.81 22.89 27.73
C CYS A 51 2.98 22.72 26.21
N LEU A 52 3.28 23.82 25.50
CA LEU A 52 3.52 23.79 24.05
C LEU A 52 4.78 22.99 23.68
N GLN A 53 5.86 23.12 24.44
CA GLN A 53 7.10 22.38 24.20
C GLN A 53 6.88 20.87 24.33
N ASN A 54 6.12 20.43 25.34
CA ASN A 54 5.77 19.03 25.52
C ASN A 54 5.07 18.48 24.28
N ILE A 55 4.07 19.19 23.72
CA ILE A 55 3.40 18.76 22.48
C ILE A 55 4.39 18.69 21.31
N ARG A 56 5.24 19.71 21.16
CA ARG A 56 6.25 19.76 20.07
C ARG A 56 7.24 18.61 20.14
N GLU A 57 7.66 18.21 21.33
CA GLU A 57 8.60 17.10 21.52
C GLU A 57 7.93 15.75 21.26
N ILE A 58 6.69 15.57 21.73
CA ILE A 58 5.97 14.32 21.49
C ILE A 58 5.70 14.14 19.99
N ILE A 59 5.44 15.21 19.24
CA ILE A 59 5.27 15.16 17.76
C ILE A 59 6.53 14.66 17.03
N LYS A 60 7.71 14.86 17.61
CA LYS A 60 8.98 14.38 17.03
C LYS A 60 9.30 12.93 17.36
N GLY A 61 8.67 12.38 18.41
CA GLY A 61 8.91 11.00 18.85
C GLY A 61 8.03 9.99 18.10
N PRO A 62 8.45 8.71 18.02
CA PRO A 62 7.60 7.62 17.53
C PRO A 62 6.46 7.27 18.52
N ALA A 63 6.33 8.02 19.61
CA ALA A 63 5.32 7.81 20.63
C ALA A 63 3.92 8.08 20.05
N LYS A 64 3.01 7.15 20.30
CA LYS A 64 1.58 7.29 20.00
C LYS A 64 1.02 8.50 20.74
N LEU A 65 1.02 9.65 20.07
CA LEU A 65 0.19 10.77 20.46
C LEU A 65 -1.26 10.30 20.41
N ALA A 66 -1.99 10.50 21.50
CA ALA A 66 -3.43 10.38 21.52
C ALA A 66 -4.02 11.79 21.41
N THR A 67 -5.24 11.88 20.87
CA THR A 67 -6.03 13.12 20.84
C THR A 67 -6.16 13.74 22.25
N GLU A 68 -6.14 12.90 23.29
CA GLU A 68 -6.13 13.29 24.71
C GLU A 68 -4.99 14.24 25.10
N ASN A 69 -3.81 14.11 24.50
CA ASN A 69 -2.67 14.99 24.80
C ASN A 69 -2.93 16.43 24.31
N PHE A 70 -3.57 16.58 23.16
CA PHE A 70 -3.97 17.89 22.65
C PHE A 70 -5.11 18.49 23.47
N ASN A 71 -6.10 17.67 23.85
CA ASN A 71 -7.20 18.10 24.71
C ASN A 71 -6.68 18.58 26.07
N LYS A 72 -5.75 17.84 26.68
CA LYS A 72 -5.10 18.23 27.93
C LYS A 72 -4.37 19.57 27.80
N ALA A 73 -3.66 19.79 26.70
CA ALA A 73 -2.99 21.06 26.46
C ALA A 73 -3.97 22.23 26.30
N VAL A 74 -5.09 22.02 25.61
CA VAL A 74 -6.18 23.00 25.52
C VAL A 74 -6.75 23.32 26.91
N ASP A 75 -6.95 22.31 27.74
CA ASP A 75 -7.45 22.46 29.10
C ASP A 75 -6.46 23.22 30.00
N ASP A 76 -5.17 22.88 29.93
CA ASP A 76 -4.10 23.54 30.69
C ASP A 76 -3.99 25.04 30.30
N VAL A 77 -3.96 25.35 28.99
CA VAL A 77 -3.93 26.73 28.50
C VAL A 77 -5.21 27.49 28.90
N SER A 78 -6.37 26.83 28.86
CA SER A 78 -7.64 27.41 29.30
C SER A 78 -7.66 27.71 30.80
N LEU A 79 -7.09 26.83 31.62
CA LEU A 79 -6.97 27.04 33.06
C LEU A 79 -6.04 28.24 33.35
N ILE A 80 -4.89 28.31 32.69
CA ILE A 80 -3.94 29.42 32.83
C ILE A 80 -4.60 30.75 32.42
N TYR A 81 -5.39 30.77 31.34
CA TYR A 81 -6.16 31.96 30.94
C TYR A 81 -7.11 32.42 32.05
N ARG A 82 -7.84 31.50 32.68
CA ARG A 82 -8.77 31.82 33.78
C ARG A 82 -8.03 32.40 34.98
N VAL A 83 -6.91 31.79 35.37
CA VAL A 83 -6.04 32.26 36.47
C VAL A 83 -5.51 33.66 36.18
N ASN A 84 -4.95 33.89 34.99
CA ASN A 84 -4.44 35.21 34.60
C ASN A 84 -5.53 36.28 34.55
N LYS A 85 -6.74 35.93 34.10
CA LYS A 85 -7.89 36.84 34.11
C LYS A 85 -8.31 37.19 35.53
N PHE A 86 -8.26 36.24 36.46
CA PHE A 86 -8.50 36.48 37.88
C PHE A 86 -7.43 37.41 38.46
N HIS A 87 -6.14 37.10 38.28
CA HIS A 87 -5.01 37.94 38.70
C HIS A 87 -5.12 39.38 38.21
N LEU A 88 -5.46 39.58 36.93
CA LEU A 88 -5.68 40.92 36.36
C LEU A 88 -6.79 41.68 37.09
N THR A 89 -7.90 41.00 37.38
CA THR A 89 -9.04 41.61 38.08
C THR A 89 -8.68 41.99 39.51
N THR A 90 -7.96 41.11 40.22
CA THR A 90 -7.52 41.34 41.59
C THR A 90 -6.50 42.48 41.70
N LEU A 91 -5.53 42.56 40.78
CA LEU A 91 -4.59 43.68 40.71
C LEU A 91 -5.34 45.02 40.61
N LEU A 92 -6.29 45.12 39.69
CA LEU A 92 -7.04 46.36 39.47
C LEU A 92 -7.93 46.75 40.64
N GLN A 93 -8.52 45.75 41.31
CA GLN A 93 -9.25 46.00 42.54
C GLN A 93 -8.31 46.57 43.61
N LYS A 94 -7.12 45.99 43.78
CA LYS A 94 -6.12 46.46 44.74
C LYS A 94 -5.66 47.90 44.44
N LEU A 95 -5.39 48.23 43.18
CA LEU A 95 -5.01 49.60 42.78
C LEU A 95 -6.11 50.61 43.11
N ARG A 96 -7.38 50.26 42.88
CA ARG A 96 -8.52 51.12 43.24
C ARG A 96 -8.70 51.28 44.74
N GLU A 97 -8.46 50.22 45.51
CA GLU A 97 -8.48 50.27 46.98
C GLU A 97 -7.38 51.19 47.52
N LEU A 98 -6.17 51.13 46.94
CA LEU A 98 -5.06 52.00 47.30
C LEU A 98 -5.37 53.49 47.01
N GLU A 99 -5.99 53.82 45.86
CA GLU A 99 -6.44 55.20 45.62
C GLU A 99 -7.55 55.63 46.57
N ARG A 100 -8.50 54.76 46.88
CA ARG A 100 -9.55 55.07 47.87
C ARG A 100 -8.93 55.36 49.24
N SER A 101 -7.93 54.59 49.64
CA SER A 101 -7.15 54.82 50.86
C SER A 101 -6.46 56.19 50.84
N ARG A 102 -5.76 56.51 49.73
CA ARG A 102 -5.09 57.80 49.50
C ARG A 102 -6.05 58.98 49.67
N ILE A 103 -7.18 58.95 48.96
CA ILE A 103 -8.21 60.01 49.04
C ILE A 103 -8.77 60.12 50.46
N SER A 104 -9.04 59.00 51.12
CA SER A 104 -9.58 58.99 52.48
C SER A 104 -8.63 59.70 53.45
N LYS A 105 -7.34 59.37 53.38
CA LYS A 105 -6.32 60.01 54.23
C LYS A 105 -6.16 61.49 53.90
N PHE A 106 -6.18 61.86 52.63
CA PHE A 106 -6.09 63.26 52.22
C PHE A 106 -7.26 64.09 52.73
N LYS A 107 -8.49 63.56 52.69
CA LYS A 107 -9.67 64.20 53.28
C LYS A 107 -9.50 64.46 54.78
N GLU A 108 -8.97 63.48 55.52
CA GLU A 108 -8.69 63.62 56.96
C GLU A 108 -7.65 64.72 57.24
N LEU A 109 -6.55 64.73 56.47
CA LEU A 109 -5.47 65.71 56.60
C LEU A 109 -5.96 67.13 56.26
N LEU A 110 -6.69 67.29 55.15
CA LEU A 110 -7.27 68.57 54.74
C LEU A 110 -8.24 69.11 55.80
N ARG A 111 -9.17 68.27 56.30
CA ARG A 111 -10.13 68.67 57.35
C ARG A 111 -9.42 69.14 58.62
N THR A 112 -8.38 68.41 59.03
CA THR A 112 -7.60 68.73 60.23
C THR A 112 -6.86 70.06 60.05
N ALA A 113 -6.21 70.27 58.90
CA ALA A 113 -5.50 71.50 58.60
C ALA A 113 -6.46 72.70 58.50
N TYR A 114 -7.57 72.55 57.80
CA TYR A 114 -8.61 73.58 57.65
C TYR A 114 -9.12 74.07 59.01
N SER A 115 -9.47 73.13 59.91
CA SER A 115 -9.92 73.45 61.27
C SER A 115 -8.86 74.22 62.07
N LYS A 116 -7.59 73.79 61.99
CA LYS A 116 -6.48 74.46 62.70
C LYS A 116 -6.18 75.86 62.15
N LEU A 117 -6.21 76.03 60.82
CA LEU A 117 -5.94 77.32 60.18
C LEU A 117 -7.03 78.36 60.46
N ASN A 118 -8.30 77.94 60.48
CA ASN A 118 -9.42 78.81 60.87
C ASN A 118 -9.28 79.29 62.33
N LYS A 119 -8.81 78.43 63.25
CA LYS A 119 -8.58 78.81 64.66
C LYS A 119 -7.47 79.85 64.83
N ILE A 120 -6.43 79.83 64.00
CA ILE A 120 -5.35 80.82 64.04
C ILE A 120 -5.82 82.19 63.52
N SER A 121 -6.73 82.18 62.52
CA SER A 121 -7.29 83.39 61.91
C SER A 121 -6.20 84.41 61.48
N TYR A 122 -5.11 83.91 60.89
CA TYR A 122 -4.05 84.76 60.31
C TYR A 122 -4.46 85.32 58.95
N LYS A 123 -5.06 84.48 58.10
CA LYS A 123 -5.64 84.83 56.80
C LYS A 123 -7.16 85.00 56.90
N LEU A 124 -7.75 85.70 55.95
CA LEU A 124 -9.19 85.82 55.85
C LEU A 124 -9.81 84.44 55.54
N PRO A 125 -11.02 84.13 56.05
CA PRO A 125 -11.68 82.84 55.79
C PRO A 125 -11.79 82.49 54.30
N PHE A 126 -12.04 83.49 53.45
CA PHE A 126 -12.10 83.31 51.99
C PHE A 126 -10.75 82.87 51.40
N GLU A 127 -9.63 83.43 51.85
CA GLU A 127 -8.29 83.05 51.35
C GLU A 127 -7.93 81.61 51.75
N ILE A 128 -8.33 81.19 52.95
CA ILE A 128 -8.17 79.82 53.42
C ILE A 128 -9.04 78.89 52.58
N GLN A 129 -10.31 79.23 52.38
CA GLN A 129 -11.22 78.44 51.54
C GLN A 129 -10.69 78.27 50.12
N GLN A 130 -10.29 79.37 49.46
CA GLN A 130 -9.73 79.34 48.11
C GLN A 130 -8.52 78.42 48.01
N PHE A 131 -7.61 78.44 48.99
CA PHE A 131 -6.47 77.54 49.04
C PHE A 131 -6.90 76.06 49.10
N PHE A 132 -7.84 75.71 49.97
CA PHE A 132 -8.30 74.33 50.09
C PHE A 132 -9.10 73.87 48.87
N GLU A 133 -9.85 74.75 48.21
CA GLU A 133 -10.52 74.46 46.94
C GLU A 133 -9.51 74.08 45.86
N GLN A 134 -8.42 74.84 45.74
CA GLN A 134 -7.33 74.54 44.79
C GLN A 134 -6.65 73.20 45.09
N GLU A 135 -6.32 72.93 46.36
CA GLU A 135 -5.68 71.66 46.75
C GLU A 135 -6.63 70.45 46.54
N ILE A 136 -7.93 70.60 46.84
CA ILE A 136 -8.95 69.57 46.58
C ILE A 136 -9.07 69.31 45.08
N GLN A 137 -9.08 70.37 44.26
CA GLN A 137 -9.13 70.25 42.81
C GLN A 137 -7.92 69.47 42.27
N ALA A 138 -6.70 69.84 42.69
CA ALA A 138 -5.48 69.16 42.27
C ALA A 138 -5.46 67.66 42.66
N ILE A 139 -5.93 67.33 43.87
CA ILE A 139 -6.05 65.95 44.34
C ILE A 139 -7.07 65.16 43.50
N ASN A 140 -8.21 65.76 43.19
CA ASN A 140 -9.25 65.13 42.39
C ASN A 140 -8.77 64.88 40.96
N GLU A 141 -8.13 65.87 40.33
CA GLU A 141 -7.55 65.74 38.99
C GLU A 141 -6.53 64.59 38.93
N THR A 142 -5.60 64.55 39.88
CA THR A 142 -4.58 63.49 39.97
C THR A 142 -5.22 62.12 40.15
N THR A 143 -6.21 62.02 41.04
CA THR A 143 -6.92 60.77 41.32
C THR A 143 -7.68 60.26 40.10
N LEU A 144 -8.38 61.15 39.40
CA LEU A 144 -9.11 60.81 38.18
C LEU A 144 -8.15 60.35 37.07
N CYS A 145 -7.01 61.02 36.92
CA CYS A 145 -5.94 60.60 36.03
C CYS A 145 -5.43 59.20 36.37
N ASN A 146 -5.15 58.90 37.63
CA ASN A 146 -4.70 57.57 38.05
C ASN A 146 -5.75 56.49 37.80
N ILE A 147 -7.01 56.73 38.16
CA ILE A 147 -8.11 55.79 37.92
C ILE A 147 -8.27 55.51 36.41
N ARG A 148 -8.15 56.56 35.57
CA ARG A 148 -8.15 56.42 34.12
C ARG A 148 -6.98 55.57 33.66
N GLY A 149 -5.76 55.84 34.13
CA GLY A 149 -4.57 55.06 33.84
C GLY A 149 -4.73 53.58 34.19
N TYR A 150 -5.34 53.25 35.33
CA TYR A 150 -5.62 51.85 35.69
C TYR A 150 -6.64 51.18 34.78
N ASN A 151 -7.65 51.91 34.31
CA ASN A 151 -8.62 51.37 33.36
C ASN A 151 -8.00 51.15 31.97
N GLU A 152 -7.10 52.04 31.53
CA GLU A 152 -6.33 51.86 30.30
C GLU A 152 -5.39 50.65 30.42
N LEU A 153 -4.68 50.52 31.56
CA LEU A 153 -3.85 49.36 31.88
C LEU A 153 -4.66 48.06 31.86
N LYS A 154 -5.86 48.04 32.46
CA LYS A 154 -6.79 46.90 32.40
C LYS A 154 -7.06 46.47 30.97
N LEU A 155 -7.41 47.43 30.12
CA LEU A 155 -7.76 47.16 28.73
C LEU A 155 -6.57 46.58 27.98
N HIS A 156 -5.40 47.20 28.12
CA HIS A 156 -4.17 46.76 27.48
C HIS A 156 -3.78 45.34 27.90
N LEU A 157 -3.72 45.06 29.20
CA LEU A 157 -3.38 43.73 29.72
C LEU A 157 -4.41 42.67 29.33
N ARG A 158 -5.70 43.02 29.30
CA ARG A 158 -6.75 42.10 28.86
C ARG A 158 -6.61 41.74 27.37
N LEU A 159 -6.30 42.73 26.53
CA LEU A 159 -6.08 42.51 25.10
C LEU A 159 -4.83 41.67 24.86
N GLN A 160 -3.73 41.99 25.54
CA GLN A 160 -2.50 41.21 25.47
C GLN A 160 -2.73 39.75 25.89
N LEU A 161 -3.39 39.52 27.02
CA LEU A 161 -3.71 38.17 27.50
C LEU A 161 -4.58 37.40 26.49
N LYS A 162 -5.61 38.05 25.94
CA LYS A 162 -6.46 37.43 24.90
C LYS A 162 -5.65 37.05 23.65
N ASN A 163 -4.78 37.94 23.19
CA ASN A 163 -3.96 37.70 22.00
C ASN A 163 -2.94 36.58 22.23
N GLU A 164 -2.24 36.58 23.37
CA GLU A 164 -1.27 35.53 23.70
C GLU A 164 -1.95 34.16 23.77
N ILE A 165 -3.11 34.05 24.42
CA ILE A 165 -3.86 32.79 24.51
C ILE A 165 -4.42 32.35 23.15
N ARG A 166 -4.91 33.28 22.33
CA ARG A 166 -5.36 32.98 20.97
C ARG A 166 -4.24 32.36 20.14
N LEU A 167 -3.05 32.96 20.17
CA LEU A 167 -1.88 32.44 19.46
C LEU A 167 -1.49 31.03 19.96
N CYS A 168 -1.63 30.77 21.26
CA CYS A 168 -1.37 29.43 21.80
C CYS A 168 -2.39 28.40 21.30
N PHE A 169 -3.68 28.74 21.21
CA PHE A 169 -4.68 27.83 20.63
C PHE A 169 -4.47 27.58 19.15
N GLU A 170 -4.15 28.63 18.38
CA GLU A 170 -3.78 28.51 16.96
C GLU A 170 -2.57 27.59 16.79
N GLU A 171 -1.57 27.69 17.67
CA GLU A 171 -0.41 26.80 17.65
C GLU A 171 -0.77 25.34 17.99
N ILE A 172 -1.57 25.11 19.04
CA ILE A 172 -2.02 23.75 19.40
C ILE A 172 -2.79 23.11 18.24
N GLN A 173 -3.67 23.87 17.59
CA GLN A 173 -4.43 23.40 16.43
C GLN A 173 -3.52 23.06 15.26
N TYR A 174 -2.57 23.93 14.92
CA TYR A 174 -1.58 23.67 13.88
C TYR A 174 -0.75 22.40 14.16
N LEU A 175 -0.32 22.21 15.41
CA LEU A 175 0.41 21.02 15.84
C LEU A 175 -0.45 19.75 15.74
N LYS A 176 -1.75 19.84 16.06
CA LYS A 176 -2.71 18.74 15.92
C LYS A 176 -2.88 18.33 14.45
N GLU A 177 -3.05 19.30 13.55
CA GLU A 177 -3.16 19.05 12.11
C GLU A 177 -1.89 18.39 11.54
N LYS A 178 -0.72 18.87 11.95
CA LYS A 178 0.55 18.28 11.50
C LYS A 178 0.72 16.83 11.98
N TRP A 179 0.36 16.56 13.23
CA TRP A 179 0.37 15.20 13.77
C TRP A 179 -0.61 14.30 13.02
N TYR A 180 -1.81 14.79 12.73
CA TYR A 180 -2.81 14.08 11.95
C TYR A 180 -2.27 13.65 10.58
N TYR A 181 -1.67 14.57 9.82
CA TYR A 181 -1.05 14.24 8.53
C TYR A 181 0.04 13.18 8.66
N TYR A 182 0.85 13.21 9.72
CA TYR A 182 1.90 12.23 9.95
C TYR A 182 1.34 10.82 10.22
N VAL A 183 0.32 10.70 11.08
CA VAL A 183 -0.33 9.42 11.38
C VAL A 183 -0.95 8.82 10.12
N LYS A 184 -1.70 9.66 9.38
CA LYS A 184 -2.30 9.30 8.10
C LYS A 184 -1.24 8.77 7.12
N TYR A 185 -0.20 9.56 6.87
CA TYR A 185 0.90 9.16 5.98
C TYR A 185 1.55 7.84 6.40
N THR A 186 1.86 7.67 7.69
CA THR A 186 2.56 6.47 8.19
C THR A 186 1.71 5.21 8.07
N LEU A 187 0.43 5.27 8.48
CA LEU A 187 -0.48 4.13 8.40
C LEU A 187 -0.72 3.68 6.96
N PHE A 188 -0.98 4.62 6.04
CA PHE A 188 -1.21 4.29 4.64
C PHE A 188 0.08 3.84 3.92
N THR A 189 1.24 4.38 4.29
CA THR A 189 2.53 3.90 3.75
C THR A 189 2.81 2.46 4.19
N ASN A 190 2.54 2.12 5.46
CA ASN A 190 2.71 0.75 5.96
C ASN A 190 1.71 -0.21 5.29
N LEU A 191 0.44 0.18 5.17
CA LEU A 191 -0.58 -0.61 4.46
C LEU A 191 -0.16 -0.92 3.02
N ASN A 192 0.35 0.08 2.30
CA ASN A 192 0.83 -0.10 0.93
C ASN A 192 2.04 -1.05 0.87
N ARG A 193 3.00 -0.90 1.79
CA ARG A 193 4.21 -1.72 1.83
C ARG A 193 3.90 -3.20 2.11
N ASP A 194 2.99 -3.48 3.02
CA ASP A 194 2.71 -4.85 3.49
C ASP A 194 1.78 -5.62 2.54
N LYS A 195 0.90 -4.94 1.80
CA LYS A 195 -0.17 -5.60 1.03
C LYS A 195 -0.07 -5.44 -0.49
N LEU A 196 0.42 -4.29 -0.99
CA LEU A 196 0.53 -4.04 -2.44
C LEU A 196 1.94 -4.32 -2.99
N PHE A 197 2.97 -4.22 -2.15
CA PHE A 197 4.37 -4.31 -2.58
C PHE A 197 5.21 -5.32 -1.77
N SER A 198 4.59 -6.21 -0.99
CA SER A 198 5.36 -7.14 -0.17
C SER A 198 6.13 -8.14 -1.02
N LYS A 199 7.42 -8.32 -0.66
CA LYS A 199 8.36 -9.23 -1.32
C LYS A 199 7.97 -10.71 -1.19
N ASP A 200 6.99 -11.02 -0.33
CA ASP A 200 6.68 -12.38 0.12
C ASP A 200 5.67 -13.12 -0.76
N TRP A 201 4.93 -12.43 -1.65
CA TRP A 201 3.99 -13.09 -2.57
C TRP A 201 4.68 -14.06 -3.55
N ASN A 202 5.98 -13.86 -3.81
CA ASN A 202 6.76 -14.68 -4.73
C ASN A 202 7.15 -16.08 -4.21
N ARG A 203 6.86 -16.46 -2.96
CA ARG A 203 7.30 -17.77 -2.42
C ARG A 203 6.23 -18.85 -2.30
N GLU A 204 4.97 -18.48 -2.07
CA GLU A 204 3.90 -19.48 -1.85
C GLU A 204 3.23 -19.92 -3.16
N ALA A 205 2.97 -18.99 -4.10
CA ALA A 205 2.24 -19.30 -5.35
C ALA A 205 3.05 -20.18 -6.32
N LEU A 206 4.38 -20.09 -6.28
CA LEU A 206 5.31 -20.86 -7.12
C LEU A 206 5.53 -22.30 -6.65
N ARG A 207 4.93 -22.74 -5.54
CA ARG A 207 5.06 -24.11 -5.00
C ARG A 207 3.95 -25.08 -5.44
N THR A 208 3.00 -24.63 -6.26
CA THR A 208 2.01 -25.54 -6.86
C THR A 208 2.55 -26.13 -8.16
N SER A 209 3.63 -26.91 -8.05
CA SER A 209 3.98 -27.86 -9.10
C SER A 209 2.90 -28.94 -9.11
N VAL A 210 1.92 -28.81 -10.01
CA VAL A 210 1.04 -29.92 -10.36
C VAL A 210 1.95 -31.00 -10.93
N PRO A 211 2.07 -32.18 -10.31
CA PRO A 211 2.81 -33.27 -10.92
C PRO A 211 2.07 -33.60 -12.22
N VAL A 212 2.76 -33.41 -13.34
CA VAL A 212 2.33 -33.96 -14.63
C VAL A 212 2.43 -35.47 -14.44
N SER A 213 1.34 -36.07 -13.95
CA SER A 213 1.26 -37.50 -13.65
C SER A 213 1.55 -38.28 -14.93
N ASP A 214 2.52 -39.19 -14.87
CA ASP A 214 2.63 -40.55 -15.46
C ASP A 214 1.95 -40.91 -16.80
N ALA A 215 1.44 -39.95 -17.57
CA ALA A 215 0.77 -40.14 -18.85
C ALA A 215 1.75 -40.08 -20.04
N CYS A 216 3.02 -39.75 -19.80
CA CYS A 216 4.09 -39.70 -20.79
C CYS A 216 5.10 -40.86 -20.65
N SER A 217 4.62 -42.05 -20.29
CA SER A 217 5.30 -43.31 -20.62
C SER A 217 4.39 -44.04 -21.61
N PRO A 218 4.84 -44.72 -22.70
CA PRO A 218 6.19 -45.11 -23.12
C PRO A 218 6.49 -44.92 -24.65
N TYR A 219 7.75 -44.74 -25.09
CA TYR A 219 8.10 -44.77 -26.54
C TYR A 219 9.39 -45.51 -26.91
N THR A 220 9.93 -46.33 -26.01
CA THR A 220 11.16 -47.10 -26.32
C THR A 220 10.91 -48.40 -27.09
N ASP A 221 9.66 -48.88 -27.20
CA ASP A 221 9.37 -50.19 -27.80
C ASP A 221 9.05 -50.15 -29.31
N TRP A 222 8.99 -48.96 -29.93
CA TRP A 222 8.72 -48.82 -31.37
C TRP A 222 9.85 -49.36 -32.28
N ALA A 223 11.04 -49.60 -31.72
CA ALA A 223 12.19 -50.08 -32.47
C ALA A 223 12.27 -51.62 -32.58
N ALA A 224 11.43 -52.38 -31.87
CA ALA A 224 11.65 -53.82 -31.68
C ALA A 224 10.98 -54.73 -32.72
N ASP A 225 9.85 -54.35 -33.31
CA ASP A 225 9.14 -55.21 -34.27
C ASP A 225 9.08 -54.56 -35.66
N GLY A 226 9.93 -55.05 -36.56
CA GLY A 226 10.01 -54.67 -37.97
C GLY A 226 8.79 -55.11 -38.82
N ALA A 227 7.57 -54.95 -38.31
CA ALA A 227 6.33 -55.32 -38.98
C ALA A 227 5.38 -54.12 -39.04
N THR A 228 5.19 -53.60 -40.26
CA THR A 228 4.04 -52.80 -40.74
C THR A 228 3.49 -51.73 -39.78
N ILE A 229 3.70 -50.46 -40.13
CA ILE A 229 3.01 -49.32 -39.50
C ILE A 229 1.49 -49.53 -39.66
N ASP A 230 0.82 -49.87 -38.55
CA ASP A 230 -0.63 -50.03 -38.50
C ASP A 230 -1.30 -48.66 -38.43
N VAL A 231 -2.05 -48.30 -39.47
CA VAL A 231 -2.77 -47.03 -39.62
C VAL A 231 -3.70 -46.76 -38.43
N ASN A 232 -4.27 -47.81 -37.82
CA ASN A 232 -5.13 -47.65 -36.63
C ASN A 232 -4.33 -47.20 -35.39
N LYS A 233 -3.09 -47.65 -35.24
CA LYS A 233 -2.20 -47.19 -34.15
C LYS A 233 -1.78 -45.73 -34.34
N MET A 234 -1.64 -45.29 -35.59
CA MET A 234 -1.39 -43.89 -35.91
C MET A 234 -2.60 -43.02 -35.53
N PHE A 235 -3.83 -43.39 -35.90
CA PHE A 235 -5.04 -42.66 -35.46
C PHE A 235 -5.18 -42.59 -33.93
N GLN A 236 -4.82 -43.67 -33.22
CA GLN A 236 -4.79 -43.67 -31.75
C GLN A 236 -3.73 -42.71 -31.19
N TRP A 237 -2.59 -42.58 -31.85
CA TRP A 237 -1.55 -41.61 -31.49
C TRP A 237 -2.04 -40.17 -31.64
N VAL A 238 -2.67 -39.85 -32.78
CA VAL A 238 -3.28 -38.52 -33.03
C VAL A 238 -4.29 -38.18 -31.95
N SER A 239 -5.23 -39.10 -31.68
CA SER A 239 -6.28 -38.89 -30.67
C SER A 239 -5.70 -38.68 -29.26
N LYS A 240 -4.60 -39.36 -28.91
CA LYS A 240 -3.90 -39.15 -27.63
C LYS A 240 -3.23 -37.77 -27.56
N ILE A 241 -2.65 -37.29 -28.65
CA ILE A 241 -2.04 -35.96 -28.70
C ILE A 241 -3.09 -34.86 -28.61
N GLU A 242 -4.19 -34.98 -29.35
CA GLU A 242 -5.33 -34.05 -29.23
C GLU A 242 -5.88 -34.00 -27.81
N HIS A 243 -5.92 -35.15 -27.12
CA HIS A 243 -6.31 -35.22 -25.72
C HIS A 243 -5.32 -34.48 -24.80
N VAL A 244 -4.00 -34.67 -24.99
CA VAL A 244 -2.96 -33.96 -24.22
C VAL A 244 -3.04 -32.45 -24.47
N MET A 245 -3.18 -32.03 -25.72
CA MET A 245 -3.38 -30.64 -26.14
C MET A 245 -4.57 -29.98 -25.41
N LYS A 246 -5.73 -30.65 -25.43
CA LYS A 246 -6.94 -30.17 -24.75
C LYS A 246 -6.74 -30.08 -23.24
N HIS A 247 -6.00 -31.02 -22.65
CA HIS A 247 -5.69 -31.02 -21.23
C HIS A 247 -4.74 -29.88 -20.85
N VAL A 248 -3.75 -29.58 -21.70
CA VAL A 248 -2.83 -28.45 -21.54
C VAL A 248 -3.58 -27.13 -21.64
N ASP A 249 -4.48 -26.95 -22.61
CA ASP A 249 -5.31 -25.75 -22.74
C ASP A 249 -6.23 -25.54 -21.53
N THR A 250 -6.83 -26.63 -21.04
CA THR A 250 -7.66 -26.59 -19.82
C THR A 250 -6.83 -26.17 -18.59
N CYS A 251 -5.60 -26.65 -18.46
CA CYS A 251 -4.70 -26.26 -17.38
C CYS A 251 -4.29 -24.77 -17.49
N ALA A 252 -3.95 -24.29 -18.68
CA ALA A 252 -3.60 -22.90 -18.92
C ALA A 252 -4.77 -21.94 -18.59
N GLN A 253 -5.99 -22.27 -19.04
CA GLN A 253 -7.19 -21.49 -18.71
C GLN A 253 -7.47 -21.46 -17.19
N LYS A 254 -7.24 -22.57 -16.49
CA LYS A 254 -7.33 -22.60 -15.01
C LYS A 254 -6.30 -21.72 -14.33
N ILE A 255 -5.07 -21.66 -14.84
CA ILE A 255 -4.02 -20.77 -14.32
C ILE A 255 -4.42 -19.31 -14.51
N VAL A 256 -4.88 -18.93 -15.71
CA VAL A 256 -5.36 -17.57 -16.00
C VAL A 256 -6.56 -17.20 -15.13
N GLY A 257 -7.51 -18.12 -14.96
CA GLY A 257 -8.65 -17.93 -14.06
C GLY A 257 -8.23 -17.74 -12.60
N SER A 258 -7.29 -18.55 -12.12
CA SER A 258 -6.75 -18.45 -10.76
C SER A 258 -6.02 -17.12 -10.53
N PHE A 259 -5.31 -16.62 -11.55
CA PHE A 259 -4.63 -15.33 -11.49
C PHE A 259 -5.63 -14.16 -11.42
N LYS A 260 -6.72 -14.22 -12.20
CA LYS A 260 -7.82 -13.25 -12.13
C LYS A 260 -8.48 -13.23 -10.76
N ASP A 261 -8.76 -14.40 -10.19
CA ASP A 261 -9.35 -14.52 -8.85
C ASP A 261 -8.41 -14.00 -7.76
N ALA A 262 -7.09 -14.22 -7.90
CA ALA A 262 -6.09 -13.71 -6.98
C ALA A 262 -6.04 -12.18 -6.98
N ILE A 263 -6.07 -11.54 -8.17
CA ILE A 263 -6.11 -10.07 -8.29
C ILE A 263 -7.35 -9.51 -7.58
N ILE A 264 -8.53 -10.08 -7.82
CA ILE A 264 -9.78 -9.65 -7.19
C ILE A 264 -9.70 -9.79 -5.65
N LYS A 265 -9.15 -10.91 -5.16
CA LYS A 265 -8.99 -11.14 -3.71
C LYS A 265 -8.00 -10.18 -3.06
N VAL A 266 -6.88 -9.87 -3.72
CA VAL A 266 -5.90 -8.89 -3.21
C VAL A 266 -6.51 -7.51 -3.12
N VAL A 267 -7.20 -7.07 -4.17
CA VAL A 267 -7.84 -5.75 -4.22
C VAL A 267 -8.95 -5.66 -3.17
N ALA A 268 -9.83 -6.66 -3.08
CA ALA A 268 -10.90 -6.70 -2.09
C ALA A 268 -10.36 -6.74 -0.64
N GLY A 269 -9.31 -7.53 -0.40
CA GLY A 269 -8.65 -7.61 0.90
C GLY A 269 -8.00 -6.28 1.32
N TYR A 270 -7.34 -5.59 0.38
CA TYR A 270 -6.77 -4.27 0.61
C TYR A 270 -7.84 -3.24 0.99
N PHE A 271 -8.99 -3.23 0.31
CA PHE A 271 -10.10 -2.33 0.65
C PHE A 271 -10.71 -2.61 2.02
N GLU A 272 -10.77 -3.87 2.43
CA GLU A 272 -11.29 -4.26 3.72
C GLU A 272 -10.33 -3.84 4.85
N ASP A 273 -9.03 -4.08 4.67
CA ASP A 273 -8.00 -3.67 5.63
C ASP A 273 -7.91 -2.13 5.70
N MET A 274 -8.04 -1.43 4.57
CA MET A 274 -8.14 0.03 4.56
C MET A 274 -9.34 0.52 5.35
N ARG A 275 -10.53 -0.08 5.16
CA ARG A 275 -11.73 0.26 5.95
C ARG A 275 -11.51 0.03 7.43
N LYS A 276 -10.86 -1.06 7.83
CA LYS A 276 -10.50 -1.33 9.23
C LYS A 276 -9.53 -0.28 9.78
N THR A 277 -8.51 0.11 9.02
CA THR A 277 -7.57 1.16 9.43
C THR A 277 -8.28 2.50 9.59
N VAL A 278 -9.13 2.90 8.63
CA VAL A 278 -9.92 4.14 8.73
C VAL A 278 -10.89 4.09 9.91
N GLN A 279 -11.53 2.95 10.18
CA GLN A 279 -12.39 2.77 11.34
C GLN A 279 -11.61 2.86 12.65
N SER A 280 -10.41 2.27 12.73
CA SER A 280 -9.53 2.39 13.90
C SER A 280 -9.12 3.84 14.17
N ILE A 281 -8.79 4.61 13.13
CA ILE A 281 -8.47 6.03 13.24
C ILE A 281 -9.70 6.85 13.71
N LEU A 282 -10.90 6.48 13.24
CA LEU A 282 -12.17 7.08 13.66
C LEU A 282 -12.49 6.76 15.12
N ASP A 283 -12.30 5.52 15.55
CA ASP A 283 -12.58 5.05 16.91
C ASP A 283 -11.61 5.68 17.93
N GLU A 284 -10.36 5.93 17.53
CA GLU A 284 -9.37 6.69 18.31
C GLU A 284 -9.65 8.21 18.32
N GLY A 285 -10.71 8.68 17.63
CA GLY A 285 -11.10 10.08 17.60
C GLY A 285 -10.09 10.98 16.89
N ILE A 286 -9.29 10.42 15.98
CA ILE A 286 -8.27 11.14 15.22
C ILE A 286 -8.91 11.86 14.03
N ILE A 287 -9.94 11.26 13.43
CA ILE A 287 -10.72 11.81 12.30
C ILE A 287 -12.18 12.00 12.67
N GLU A 288 -12.83 12.93 11.98
CA GLU A 288 -14.28 13.11 12.05
C GLU A 288 -15.01 12.23 11.02
N LYS A 289 -16.29 11.92 11.29
CA LYS A 289 -17.10 11.04 10.43
C LYS A 289 -17.19 11.49 8.96
N TRP A 290 -17.11 12.80 8.70
CA TRP A 290 -17.17 13.32 7.33
C TRP A 290 -15.86 13.12 6.56
N GLU A 291 -14.71 13.03 7.25
CA GLU A 291 -13.39 12.85 6.66
C GLU A 291 -13.15 11.42 6.16
N VAL A 292 -13.91 10.44 6.69
CA VAL A 292 -13.87 9.03 6.27
C VAL A 292 -14.01 8.89 4.75
N LYS A 293 -14.98 9.60 4.16
CA LYS A 293 -15.24 9.54 2.71
C LYS A 293 -14.12 10.21 1.91
N ALA A 294 -13.53 11.28 2.43
CA ALA A 294 -12.44 11.99 1.77
C ALA A 294 -11.15 11.15 1.74
N ILE A 295 -10.82 10.49 2.86
CA ILE A 295 -9.65 9.61 2.97
C ILE A 295 -9.79 8.41 2.03
N GLN A 296 -10.99 7.82 1.96
CA GLN A 296 -11.28 6.77 0.99
C GLN A 296 -11.08 7.27 -0.44
N ALA A 297 -11.58 8.44 -0.81
CA ALA A 297 -11.39 8.97 -2.16
C ALA A 297 -9.91 9.24 -2.51
N GLU A 298 -9.15 9.80 -1.57
CA GLU A 298 -7.74 10.20 -1.76
C GLU A 298 -6.80 8.99 -1.93
N TYR A 299 -6.99 7.92 -1.15
CA TYR A 299 -6.10 6.75 -1.19
C TYR A 299 -6.62 5.62 -2.08
N CYS A 300 -7.93 5.51 -2.30
CA CYS A 300 -8.51 4.51 -3.19
C CYS A 300 -8.49 4.93 -4.67
N GLY A 301 -8.46 6.23 -4.98
CA GLY A 301 -8.66 6.71 -6.34
C GLY A 301 -7.52 6.31 -7.28
N GLN A 302 -6.32 6.86 -7.07
CA GLN A 302 -5.25 6.72 -8.05
C GLN A 302 -4.49 5.39 -7.91
N ALA A 303 -4.11 5.01 -6.68
CA ALA A 303 -3.27 3.83 -6.46
C ALA A 303 -3.96 2.51 -6.85
N VAL A 304 -5.28 2.38 -6.61
CA VAL A 304 -6.03 1.18 -7.02
C VAL A 304 -6.24 1.15 -8.52
N VAL A 305 -6.51 2.29 -9.15
CA VAL A 305 -6.62 2.37 -10.62
C VAL A 305 -5.30 1.99 -11.27
N ASP A 306 -4.18 2.57 -10.85
CA ASP A 306 -2.85 2.28 -11.40
C ASP A 306 -2.47 0.80 -11.23
N VAL A 307 -2.76 0.20 -10.07
CA VAL A 307 -2.50 -1.22 -9.79
C VAL A 307 -3.42 -2.12 -10.62
N THR A 308 -4.70 -1.77 -10.72
CA THR A 308 -5.69 -2.54 -11.51
C THR A 308 -5.33 -2.49 -12.98
N GLU A 309 -4.99 -1.32 -13.53
CA GLU A 309 -4.54 -1.17 -14.92
C GLU A 309 -3.31 -2.02 -15.19
N LYS A 310 -2.28 -1.93 -14.34
CA LYS A 310 -1.04 -2.70 -14.49
C LYS A 310 -1.27 -4.21 -14.49
N TYR A 311 -2.07 -4.72 -13.56
CA TYR A 311 -2.35 -6.17 -13.50
C TYR A 311 -3.30 -6.63 -14.62
N THR A 312 -4.20 -5.76 -15.09
CA THR A 312 -5.06 -6.05 -16.24
C THR A 312 -4.23 -6.13 -17.52
N GLU A 313 -3.25 -5.24 -17.70
CA GLU A 313 -2.31 -5.28 -18.83
C GLU A 313 -1.44 -6.55 -18.80
N GLN A 314 -0.93 -6.93 -17.63
CA GLN A 314 -0.18 -8.19 -17.47
C GLN A 314 -1.02 -9.43 -17.78
N LEU A 315 -2.29 -9.44 -17.35
CA LEU A 315 -3.23 -10.52 -17.67
C LEU A 315 -3.46 -10.62 -19.18
N ALA A 316 -3.68 -9.48 -19.85
CA ALA A 316 -3.87 -9.43 -21.31
C ALA A 316 -2.66 -9.98 -22.06
N ARG A 317 -1.44 -9.53 -21.69
CA ARG A 317 -0.21 -10.06 -22.30
C ARG A 317 -0.04 -11.56 -22.12
N LEU A 318 -0.42 -12.10 -20.95
CA LEU A 318 -0.31 -13.53 -20.66
C LEU A 318 -1.34 -14.34 -21.46
N GLN A 319 -2.54 -13.80 -21.66
CA GLN A 319 -3.54 -14.37 -22.55
C GLN A 319 -3.09 -14.35 -24.02
N ASP A 320 -2.49 -13.26 -24.47
CA ASP A 320 -1.97 -13.13 -25.84
C ASP A 320 -0.83 -14.13 -26.09
N LEU A 321 0.14 -14.21 -25.17
CA LEU A 321 1.23 -15.20 -25.22
C LEU A 321 0.72 -16.64 -25.25
N TRP A 322 -0.29 -16.96 -24.43
CA TRP A 322 -0.90 -18.29 -24.44
C TRP A 322 -1.57 -18.59 -25.77
N THR A 323 -2.35 -17.64 -26.30
CA THR A 323 -3.08 -17.78 -27.56
C THR A 323 -2.11 -18.01 -28.72
N GLU A 324 -1.02 -17.26 -28.77
CA GLU A 324 0.01 -17.42 -29.79
C GLU A 324 0.76 -18.75 -29.67
N SER A 325 1.17 -19.12 -28.46
CA SER A 325 1.86 -20.41 -28.23
C SER A 325 0.97 -21.60 -28.61
N LYS A 326 -0.34 -21.52 -28.28
CA LYS A 326 -1.33 -22.53 -28.67
C LYS A 326 -1.43 -22.64 -30.19
N ARG A 327 -1.52 -21.51 -30.88
CA ARG A 327 -1.60 -21.44 -32.35
C ARG A 327 -0.37 -22.06 -33.02
N GLU A 328 0.83 -21.75 -32.54
CA GLU A 328 2.06 -22.36 -33.06
C GLU A 328 2.09 -23.87 -32.83
N LEU A 329 1.65 -24.32 -31.65
CA LEU A 329 1.60 -25.75 -31.32
C LEU A 329 0.60 -26.50 -32.20
N GLU A 330 -0.59 -25.93 -32.44
CA GLU A 330 -1.60 -26.46 -33.36
C GLU A 330 -1.04 -26.58 -34.79
N LEU A 331 -0.36 -25.55 -35.29
CA LEU A 331 0.27 -25.57 -36.62
C LEU A 331 1.36 -26.63 -36.73
N CYS A 332 2.27 -26.73 -35.76
CA CYS A 332 3.30 -27.77 -35.76
C CYS A 332 2.69 -29.18 -35.70
N LEU A 333 1.57 -29.34 -34.98
CA LEU A 333 0.86 -30.60 -34.92
C LEU A 333 0.27 -30.96 -36.28
N ASP A 334 -0.42 -30.02 -36.91
CA ASP A 334 -1.03 -30.21 -38.23
C ASP A 334 0.02 -30.57 -39.28
N ASP A 335 1.17 -29.90 -39.27
CA ASP A 335 2.30 -30.20 -40.15
C ASP A 335 2.85 -31.62 -39.91
N ALA A 336 3.03 -32.01 -38.63
CA ALA A 336 3.49 -33.35 -38.28
C ALA A 336 2.47 -34.43 -38.68
N LEU A 337 1.18 -34.16 -38.52
CA LEU A 337 0.10 -35.05 -38.94
C LEU A 337 0.06 -35.20 -40.46
N LEU A 338 0.19 -34.09 -41.20
CA LEU A 338 0.24 -34.09 -42.65
C LEU A 338 1.46 -34.87 -43.16
N PHE A 339 2.63 -34.64 -42.56
CA PHE A 339 3.85 -35.37 -42.87
C PHE A 339 3.68 -36.87 -42.64
N LEU A 340 3.20 -37.28 -41.45
CA LEU A 340 3.02 -38.69 -41.13
C LEU A 340 1.98 -39.36 -42.04
N LYS A 341 0.92 -38.63 -42.43
CA LYS A 341 -0.09 -39.14 -43.36
C LYS A 341 0.50 -39.40 -44.74
N HIS A 342 1.23 -38.44 -45.30
CA HIS A 342 1.94 -38.62 -46.56
C HIS A 342 2.98 -39.74 -46.50
N PHE A 343 3.70 -39.85 -45.39
CA PHE A 343 4.65 -40.93 -45.17
C PHE A 343 3.96 -42.30 -45.15
N SER A 344 2.83 -42.40 -44.44
CA SER A 344 1.99 -43.62 -44.43
C SER A 344 1.52 -43.99 -45.83
N ASP A 345 1.03 -43.03 -46.61
CA ASP A 345 0.56 -43.25 -47.98
C ASP A 345 1.67 -43.81 -48.88
N ILE A 346 2.89 -43.25 -48.79
CA ILE A 346 4.06 -43.72 -49.54
C ILE A 346 4.40 -45.17 -49.16
N TRP A 347 4.40 -45.49 -47.87
CA TRP A 347 4.69 -46.85 -47.39
C TRP A 347 3.63 -47.85 -47.82
N SER A 348 2.34 -47.49 -47.78
CA SER A 348 1.26 -48.33 -48.28
C SER A 348 1.46 -48.66 -49.78
N ILE A 349 1.84 -47.67 -50.60
CA ILE A 349 2.16 -47.88 -52.01
C ILE A 349 3.39 -48.79 -52.18
N HIS A 350 4.43 -48.60 -51.37
CA HIS A 350 5.62 -49.43 -51.40
C HIS A 350 5.31 -50.90 -51.09
N PHE A 351 4.60 -51.17 -49.98
CA PHE A 351 4.21 -52.53 -49.61
C PHE A 351 3.29 -53.18 -50.65
N TYR A 352 2.38 -52.42 -51.24
CA TYR A 352 1.56 -52.89 -52.35
C TYR A 352 2.42 -53.36 -53.53
N ARG A 353 3.40 -52.54 -53.96
CA ARG A 353 4.33 -52.91 -55.04
C ARG A 353 5.22 -54.10 -54.69
N VAL A 354 5.73 -54.17 -53.47
CA VAL A 354 6.53 -55.32 -53.00
C VAL A 354 5.71 -56.61 -53.05
N ASN A 355 4.44 -56.57 -52.64
CA ASN A 355 3.55 -57.72 -52.71
C ASN A 355 3.26 -58.11 -54.17
N GLN A 356 3.02 -57.14 -55.06
CA GLN A 356 2.88 -57.43 -56.50
C GLN A 356 4.12 -58.12 -57.09
N ILE A 357 5.32 -57.67 -56.71
CA ILE A 357 6.58 -58.30 -57.17
C ILE A 357 6.70 -59.72 -56.61
N LYS A 358 6.36 -59.94 -55.32
CA LYS A 358 6.35 -61.28 -54.72
C LYS A 358 5.39 -62.22 -55.45
N ASP A 359 4.23 -61.73 -55.85
CA ASP A 359 3.23 -62.50 -56.60
C ASP A 359 3.76 -62.86 -57.99
N LEU A 360 4.37 -61.90 -58.70
CA LEU A 360 4.99 -62.13 -60.01
C LEU A 360 6.13 -63.15 -59.94
N ILE A 361 7.04 -63.01 -58.96
CA ILE A 361 8.13 -63.97 -58.73
C ILE A 361 7.57 -65.37 -58.46
N SER A 362 6.51 -65.46 -57.64
CA SER A 362 5.86 -66.74 -57.33
C SER A 362 5.20 -67.36 -58.56
N GLN A 363 4.62 -66.55 -59.45
CA GLN A 363 4.05 -67.02 -60.72
C GLN A 363 5.14 -67.52 -61.68
N ASP A 364 6.24 -66.78 -61.83
CA ASP A 364 7.37 -67.20 -62.66
C ASP A 364 8.02 -68.49 -62.16
N LEU A 365 8.23 -68.62 -60.83
CA LEU A 365 8.73 -69.86 -60.21
C LEU A 365 7.82 -71.06 -60.49
N LYS A 366 6.50 -70.87 -60.41
CA LYS A 366 5.52 -71.92 -60.75
C LYS A 366 5.61 -72.30 -62.23
N ARG A 367 5.76 -71.33 -63.14
CA ARG A 367 5.92 -71.60 -64.57
C ARG A 367 7.17 -72.43 -64.85
N VAL A 368 8.33 -72.02 -64.32
CA VAL A 368 9.61 -72.72 -64.49
C VAL A 368 9.54 -74.15 -63.94
N MET A 369 8.93 -74.36 -62.76
CA MET A 369 8.72 -75.70 -62.22
C MET A 369 7.82 -76.58 -63.11
N THR A 370 6.80 -75.99 -63.74
CA THR A 370 5.87 -76.73 -64.63
C THR A 370 6.54 -77.10 -65.95
N GLU A 371 7.31 -76.18 -66.54
CA GLU A 371 8.09 -76.41 -67.77
C GLU A 371 9.21 -77.45 -67.55
N GLY A 372 9.93 -77.37 -66.43
CA GLY A 372 10.93 -78.37 -66.06
C GLY A 372 10.33 -79.76 -65.82
N PHE A 373 9.14 -79.85 -65.23
CA PHE A 373 8.45 -81.13 -65.03
C PHE A 373 8.05 -81.79 -66.37
N LEU A 374 7.58 -81.00 -67.35
CA LEU A 374 7.23 -81.51 -68.68
C LEU A 374 8.44 -82.12 -69.41
N LEU A 375 9.59 -81.45 -69.37
CA LEU A 375 10.84 -81.96 -69.94
C LEU A 375 11.26 -83.30 -69.33
N VAL A 376 11.21 -83.41 -68.00
CA VAL A 376 11.55 -84.66 -67.28
C VAL A 376 10.58 -85.79 -67.68
N CYS A 377 9.28 -85.51 -67.78
CA CYS A 377 8.30 -86.52 -68.21
C CYS A 377 8.51 -86.98 -69.66
N GLU A 378 8.86 -86.08 -70.58
CA GLU A 378 9.15 -86.43 -71.98
C GLU A 378 10.36 -87.37 -72.09
N ASP A 379 11.42 -87.09 -71.33
CA ASP A 379 12.63 -87.90 -71.35
C ASP A 379 12.44 -89.25 -70.65
N GLU A 380 11.68 -89.29 -69.56
CA GLU A 380 11.26 -90.54 -68.91
C GLU A 380 10.45 -91.42 -69.89
N THR A 381 9.55 -90.79 -70.66
CA THR A 381 8.75 -91.51 -71.66
C THR A 381 9.63 -92.09 -72.78
N LYS A 382 10.62 -91.32 -73.29
CA LYS A 382 11.56 -91.81 -74.30
C LYS A 382 12.40 -92.99 -73.80
N ILE A 383 12.88 -92.94 -72.56
CA ILE A 383 13.62 -94.05 -71.94
C ILE A 383 12.73 -95.29 -71.84
N ASN A 384 11.51 -95.13 -71.33
CA ASN A 384 10.59 -96.26 -71.13
C ASN A 384 10.25 -96.96 -72.45
N ILE A 385 10.03 -96.20 -73.53
CA ILE A 385 9.81 -96.75 -74.86
C ILE A 385 11.02 -97.59 -75.31
N LYS A 386 12.24 -97.09 -75.15
CA LYS A 386 13.45 -97.82 -75.56
C LYS A 386 13.73 -99.05 -74.70
N ILE A 387 13.47 -98.99 -73.39
CA ILE A 387 13.57 -100.15 -72.49
C ILE A 387 12.55 -101.22 -72.88
N ASP A 388 11.33 -100.83 -73.23
CA ASP A 388 10.32 -101.79 -73.67
C ASP A 388 10.63 -102.39 -75.04
N SER A 389 11.23 -101.64 -75.97
CA SER A 389 11.79 -102.19 -77.21
C SER A 389 12.88 -103.24 -76.92
N LEU A 390 13.81 -102.93 -76.01
CA LEU A 390 14.86 -103.87 -75.60
C LEU A 390 14.29 -105.16 -74.99
N ARG A 391 13.20 -105.08 -74.24
CA ARG A 391 12.53 -106.25 -73.63
C ARG A 391 11.84 -107.15 -74.65
N GLN A 392 11.45 -106.61 -75.80
CA GLN A 392 10.69 -107.34 -76.81
C GLN A 392 11.56 -108.01 -77.88
N GLU A 393 12.86 -107.72 -77.91
CA GLU A 393 13.76 -108.25 -78.93
C GLU A 393 14.15 -109.72 -78.69
N CYS A 394 14.12 -110.51 -79.77
CA CYS A 394 14.26 -111.97 -79.73
C CYS A 394 15.59 -112.48 -80.28
N ASN A 395 16.47 -111.59 -80.75
CA ASN A 395 17.76 -111.93 -81.37
C ASN A 395 18.90 -111.13 -80.73
N GLU A 396 20.02 -111.79 -80.45
CA GLU A 396 21.18 -111.27 -79.71
C GLU A 396 21.82 -110.05 -80.38
N GLN A 397 21.95 -110.06 -81.72
CA GLN A 397 22.47 -108.91 -82.48
C GLN A 397 21.55 -107.67 -82.42
N ASN A 398 20.24 -107.86 -82.36
CA ASN A 398 19.29 -106.76 -82.24
C ASN A 398 19.22 -106.24 -80.80
N LEU A 399 19.39 -107.14 -79.83
CA LEU A 399 19.44 -106.80 -78.41
C LEU A 399 20.61 -105.86 -78.10
N ASP A 400 21.80 -106.15 -78.65
CA ASP A 400 22.98 -105.30 -78.48
C ASP A 400 22.77 -103.91 -79.11
N GLN A 401 22.09 -103.84 -80.25
CA GLN A 401 21.78 -102.57 -80.91
C GLN A 401 20.77 -101.73 -80.11
N GLU A 402 19.74 -102.35 -79.53
CA GLU A 402 18.80 -101.66 -78.66
C GLU A 402 19.44 -101.27 -77.30
N LEU A 403 20.39 -102.07 -76.81
CA LEU A 403 21.15 -101.73 -75.60
C LEU A 403 22.01 -100.48 -75.82
N ASP A 404 22.65 -100.38 -76.98
CA ASP A 404 23.36 -99.18 -77.43
C ASP A 404 22.43 -97.97 -77.57
N ASN A 405 21.20 -98.17 -78.05
CA ASN A 405 20.19 -97.13 -78.17
C ASN A 405 19.69 -96.62 -76.81
N VAL A 406 19.55 -97.49 -75.81
CA VAL A 406 19.24 -97.13 -74.42
C VAL A 406 20.43 -96.39 -73.80
N SER A 407 21.66 -96.88 -73.99
CA SER A 407 22.86 -96.23 -73.47
C SER A 407 23.04 -94.82 -74.04
N LYS A 408 22.78 -94.62 -75.34
CA LYS A 408 22.79 -93.28 -75.95
C LYS A 408 21.76 -92.34 -75.34
N CYS A 409 20.53 -92.81 -75.09
CA CYS A 409 19.52 -91.98 -74.42
C CYS A 409 19.92 -91.61 -72.98
N LEU A 410 20.57 -92.52 -72.26
CA LEU A 410 21.07 -92.25 -70.91
C LEU A 410 22.28 -91.30 -70.91
N ASP A 411 23.13 -91.37 -71.93
CA ASP A 411 24.27 -90.45 -72.08
C ASP A 411 23.83 -89.06 -72.56
N ASP A 412 22.79 -88.95 -73.39
CA ASP A 412 22.15 -87.68 -73.75
C ASP A 412 21.54 -87.00 -72.50
N LEU A 413 21.02 -87.78 -71.55
CA LEU A 413 20.51 -87.27 -70.27
C LEU A 413 21.58 -86.85 -69.26
N LYS A 414 22.84 -87.28 -69.44
CA LYS A 414 23.97 -86.79 -68.63
C LYS A 414 24.51 -85.44 -69.12
N GLN A 415 24.11 -84.99 -70.31
CA GLN A 415 24.57 -83.72 -70.89
C GLN A 415 23.61 -82.54 -70.68
N VAL A 416 22.46 -82.76 -70.02
CA VAL A 416 21.51 -81.73 -69.54
C VAL A 416 21.71 -81.53 -68.05
#